data_AF-A0A956UYZ5-F1
#
_entry.id   AF-A0A956UYZ5-F1
#
_cell.length_a   1.000
_cell.length_b   1.000
_cell.length_c   1.000
_cell.angle_alpha   90.00
_cell.angle_beta   90.00
_cell.angle_gamma   90.00
#
_symmetry.space_group_name_H-M   'P 1'
#
loop_
_entity.id
_entity.type
_entity.pdbx_description
1 polymer ?
#
loop_
_entity_poly.entity_id
_entity_poly.type
_entity_poly.pdbx_seq_one_letter_code
_entity_poly.pdbx_strand_id
1 'polypeptide(L)' 'MDAAENHQIESEEFERWTCDRHDPPILLAMVDAAGHLHIKVRNRDWYVTDFTTVTATCPKCGAVHTRKFAGR' A
#
# COMPACT_ATOMS: atom_id res chain seq x y z
N MET A 1 7.01 18.72 30.33
CA MET A 1 8.17 17.82 30.22
C MET A 1 7.60 16.42 30.30
N ASP A 2 7.75 15.71 29.18
CA ASP A 2 7.72 14.25 29.04
C ASP A 2 6.36 13.53 29.25
N ALA A 3 5.94 12.57 28.43
CA ALA A 3 6.68 11.72 27.51
C ALA A 3 5.91 11.54 26.20
N ALA A 4 6.61 11.63 25.07
CA ALA A 4 6.08 11.18 23.78
C ALA A 4 5.80 9.68 23.89
N GLU A 5 4.52 9.31 23.83
CA GLU A 5 4.08 7.92 23.72
C GLU A 5 4.69 7.32 22.46
N ASN A 6 5.77 6.59 22.66
CA ASN A 6 6.42 5.78 21.64
C ASN A 6 5.48 4.61 21.34
N HIS A 7 4.50 4.83 20.46
CA HIS A 7 3.72 3.76 19.83
C HIS A 7 4.71 2.89 19.05
N GLN A 8 5.27 1.90 19.74
CA GLN A 8 5.86 0.73 19.12
C GLN A 8 4.71 0.10 18.33
N ILE A 9 4.67 0.38 17.03
CA ILE A 9 3.80 -0.32 16.09
C ILE A 9 4.22 -1.79 16.24
N GLU A 10 3.40 -2.56 16.96
CA GLU A 10 3.50 -4.02 17.00
C GLU A 10 3.68 -4.48 15.55
N SER A 11 4.53 -5.48 15.35
CA SER A 11 4.95 -5.94 14.03
C SER A 11 3.76 -6.56 13.28
N GLU A 12 2.83 -5.73 12.83
CA GLU A 12 1.79 -6.10 11.89
C GLU A 12 2.52 -6.62 10.66
N GLU A 13 2.22 -7.85 10.27
CA GLU A 13 2.79 -8.46 9.08
C GLU A 13 2.28 -7.69 7.87
N PHE A 14 3.05 -6.68 7.45
CA PHE A 14 2.76 -5.90 6.28
C PHE A 14 3.27 -6.61 5.03
N GLU A 15 2.35 -6.95 4.13
CA GLU A 15 2.69 -7.40 2.78
C GLU A 15 3.02 -6.19 1.90
N ARG A 16 4.13 -6.25 1.17
CA ARG A 16 4.50 -5.22 0.21
C ARG A 16 3.80 -5.46 -1.12
N TRP A 17 2.92 -4.54 -1.52
CA TRP A 17 2.40 -4.52 -2.88
C TRP A 17 3.33 -3.70 -3.78
N THR A 18 4.04 -4.36 -4.70
CA THR A 18 5.09 -3.74 -5.52
C THR A 18 4.78 -3.79 -7.01
N CYS A 19 5.47 -2.92 -7.75
CA CYS A 19 5.70 -3.04 -9.18
C CYS A 19 7.10 -3.61 -9.41
N ASP A 20 7.18 -4.83 -9.93
CA ASP A 20 8.44 -5.56 -10.10
C ASP A 20 9.14 -5.29 -11.44
N ARG A 21 8.66 -4.31 -12.21
CA ARG A 21 9.28 -3.88 -13.49
C ARG A 21 10.59 -3.10 -13.31
N HIS A 22 11.01 -2.88 -12.08
CA HIS A 22 12.21 -2.12 -11.73
C HIS A 22 13.01 -2.87 -10.68
N ASP A 23 14.32 -2.67 -10.71
CA ASP A 23 15.22 -3.05 -9.64
C ASP A 23 15.84 -1.79 -9.02
N PRO A 24 15.51 -1.42 -7.77
CA PRO A 24 14.60 -2.13 -6.87
C PRO A 24 13.11 -1.95 -7.24
N PRO A 25 12.22 -2.90 -6.83
CA PRO A 25 10.79 -2.79 -7.07
C PRO A 25 10.17 -1.52 -6.48
N ILE A 26 9.21 -0.94 -7.19
CA ILE A 26 8.52 0.27 -6.74
C ILE A 26 7.39 -0.13 -5.80
N LEU A 27 7.48 0.29 -4.53
CA LEU A 27 6.41 0.09 -3.55
C LEU A 27 5.18 0.90 -3.94
N LEU A 28 4.03 0.23 -4.13
CA LEU A 28 2.74 0.85 -4.42
C LEU A 28 1.96 1.14 -3.13
N ALA A 29 1.86 0.13 -2.25
CA ALA A 29 1.31 0.25 -0.90
C ALA A 29 1.83 -0.89 0.01
N MET A 30 1.60 -0.78 1.31
CA MET A 30 1.69 -1.91 2.23
C MET A 30 0.28 -2.35 2.62
N VAL A 31 0.09 -3.64 2.87
CA VAL A 31 -1.21 -4.22 3.23
C VAL A 31 -1.07 -4.94 4.56
N ASP A 32 -1.91 -4.58 5.53
CA ASP A 32 -1.95 -5.27 6.83
C ASP A 32 -2.74 -6.59 6.76
N ALA A 33 -2.74 -7.36 7.84
CA ALA A 33 -3.46 -8.62 7.93
C ALA A 33 -4.99 -8.47 7.83
N ALA A 34 -5.53 -7.27 8.09
CA ALA A 34 -6.95 -6.96 7.97
C ALA A 34 -7.34 -6.54 6.53
N GLY A 35 -6.37 -6.36 5.64
CA GLY A 35 -6.59 -5.92 4.26
C GLY A 35 -6.62 -4.40 4.09
N HIS A 36 -6.23 -3.62 5.10
CA HIS A 36 -6.12 -2.18 4.96
C HIS A 36 -4.87 -1.80 4.17
N LEU A 37 -4.98 -0.72 3.39
CA LEU A 37 -3.90 -0.20 2.56
C LEU A 37 -3.20 0.98 3.24
N HIS A 38 -1.90 0.81 3.48
CA HIS A 38 -1.01 1.85 3.97
C HIS A 38 -0.31 2.50 2.78
N ILE A 39 -0.74 3.73 2.47
CA ILE A 39 -0.31 4.47 1.30
C ILE A 39 0.44 5.73 1.73
N LYS A 40 1.69 5.88 1.29
CA LYS A 40 2.47 7.12 1.45
C LYS A 40 2.47 7.91 0.14
N VAL A 41 1.80 9.06 0.11
CA VAL A 41 1.51 9.79 -1.14
C VAL A 41 2.49 10.93 -1.40
N ARG A 42 3.10 10.91 -2.59
CA ARG A 42 3.39 12.11 -3.39
C ARG A 42 3.31 11.71 -4.86
N ASN A 43 2.51 12.43 -5.65
CA ASN A 43 2.30 12.23 -7.10
C ASN A 43 1.92 10.79 -7.51
N ARG A 44 0.84 10.26 -6.95
CA ARG A 44 0.32 8.92 -7.28
C ARG A 44 -1.21 8.95 -7.30
N ASP A 45 -1.79 8.25 -8.27
CA ASP A 45 -3.24 8.11 -8.44
C ASP A 45 -3.68 6.70 -8.02
N TRP A 46 -4.73 6.65 -7.21
CA TRP A 46 -5.41 5.41 -6.83
C TRP A 46 -6.88 5.50 -7.19
N TYR A 47 -7.42 4.37 -7.63
CA TYR A 47 -8.85 4.24 -7.93
C TYR A 47 -9.43 3.06 -7.14
N VAL A 48 -10.48 3.33 -6.37
CA VAL A 48 -11.19 2.34 -5.54
C VAL A 48 -12.59 2.19 -6.13
N THR A 49 -12.94 0.99 -6.61
CA THR A 49 -14.17 0.77 -7.40
C THR A 49 -15.33 0.16 -6.64
N ASP A 50 -15.06 -0.84 -5.80
CA ASP A 50 -16.08 -1.74 -5.25
C ASP A 50 -15.73 -2.18 -3.82
N PHE A 51 -15.15 -1.26 -3.04
CA PHE A 51 -14.63 -1.43 -1.67
C PHE A 51 -13.59 -2.54 -1.47
N THR A 52 -13.38 -3.39 -2.48
CA THR A 52 -12.55 -4.58 -2.45
C THR A 52 -11.49 -4.56 -3.55
N THR A 53 -11.63 -3.70 -4.56
CA THR A 53 -10.63 -3.55 -5.62
C THR A 53 -9.97 -2.18 -5.55
N VAL A 54 -8.64 -2.19 -5.51
CA VAL A 54 -7.81 -0.99 -5.61
C VAL A 54 -6.89 -1.10 -6.80
N THR A 55 -6.86 -0.03 -7.58
CA THR A 55 -5.96 0.12 -8.72
C THR A 55 -4.96 1.24 -8.44
N ALA A 56 -3.69 1.01 -8.76
CA ALA A 56 -2.59 1.96 -8.61
C ALA A 56 -1.75 2.02 -9.89
N THR A 57 -1.34 3.22 -10.27
CA THR A 57 -0.40 3.42 -11.38
C THR A 57 1.02 3.54 -10.85
N CYS A 58 1.94 2.76 -11.40
CA CYS A 58 3.36 2.88 -11.07
C CYS A 58 3.89 4.24 -11.57
N PRO A 59 4.42 5.11 -10.69
CA PRO A 59 4.87 6.44 -11.09
C PRO A 59 6.11 6.42 -11.98
N LYS A 60 6.81 5.29 -12.10
CA LYS A 60 8.06 5.16 -12.86
C LYS A 60 7.86 4.59 -14.27
N CYS A 61 6.99 3.60 -14.45
CA CYS A 61 6.75 2.97 -15.76
C CYS A 61 5.32 3.12 -16.29
N GLY A 62 4.40 3.72 -15.52
CA GLY A 62 3.00 3.88 -15.91
C GLY A 62 2.18 2.58 -15.92
N ALA A 63 2.75 1.46 -15.47
CA ALA A 63 2.02 0.20 -15.38
C ALA A 63 0.86 0.32 -14.37
N VAL A 64 -0.30 -0.21 -14.74
CA VAL A 64 -1.48 -0.26 -13.89
C VAL A 64 -1.49 -1.58 -13.13
N HIS A 65 -1.63 -1.50 -11.82
CA HIS A 65 -1.67 -2.64 -10.92
C HIS A 65 -3.04 -2.68 -10.24
N THR A 66 -3.69 -3.83 -10.26
CA THR A 66 -4.98 -4.04 -9.59
C THR A 66 -4.81 -5.10 -8.50
N ARG A 67 -5.30 -4.80 -7.31
CA ARG A 67 -5.34 -5.74 -6.18
C ARG A 67 -6.78 -5.89 -5.71
N LYS A 68 -7.21 -7.14 -5.56
CA LYS A 68 -8.50 -7.50 -4.95
C LYS A 68 -8.26 -7.94 -3.51
N PHE A 69 -9.12 -7.49 -2.62
CA PHE A 69 -9.19 -7.87 -1.22
C PHE A 69 -10.44 -8.72 -1.02
N ALA A 70 -10.35 -9.78 -0.23
CA ALA A 70 -11.54 -10.53 0.15
C ALA A 70 -12.40 -9.61 1.02
N GLY A 71 -13.61 -9.27 0.53
CA GLY A 71 -14.62 -8.67 1.40
C GLY A 71 -14.97 -9.66 2.51
N ARG A 72 -15.00 -9.20 3.76
CA ARG A 72 -15.66 -9.97 4.83
C ARG A 72 -17.16 -10.02 4.58
#